data_AF-A0A1L9GLX6-F1
#
_entry.id   AF-A0A1L9GLX6-F1
#
_cell.length_a   1.000
_cell.length_b   1.000
_cell.length_c   1.000
_cell.angle_alpha   90.00
_cell.angle_beta   90.00
_cell.angle_gamma   90.00
#
_symmetry.space_group_name_H-M   'P 1'
#
loop_
_entity.id
_entity.type
_entity.pdbx_description
1 polymer ?
#
loop_
_entity_poly.entity_id
_entity_poly.type
_entity_poly.pdbx_seq_one_letter_code
_entity_poly.pdbx_strand_id
1 'polypeptide(L)'
;MMQVNNVESLFGVKPKIAVLLGFGLLLLIVMIDVLSPDDYRLVLLYLFPAAIIALNAKSMKMVIAALIIATLFENYFLFRDGYFPFYFTTIEILNILIRFLATLLIMWLARSLRRSQLRVNLLANTDSLTGLWNRRWARVMIEQAIARLEEAREVFSVALIDVNDFKKLMMFEDIWWVIKL
;
A
#
# COMPACT_ATOMS: atom_id res chain seq x y z
N MET A 1 -12.63 0.72 -16.53
CA MET A 1 -11.91 1.32 -15.39
C MET A 1 -10.53 0.66 -15.32
N MET A 2 -9.50 1.32 -15.88
CA MET A 2 -8.22 0.67 -16.24
C MET A 2 -7.31 0.49 -15.00
N GLN A 3 -6.80 -0.73 -14.83
CA GLN A 3 -6.08 -1.16 -13.63
C GLN A 3 -4.69 -0.50 -13.53
N VAL A 4 -4.54 0.43 -12.58
CA VAL A 4 -3.24 0.87 -12.03
C VAL A 4 -2.63 -0.33 -11.29
N ASN A 5 -1.99 -1.23 -12.03
CA ASN A 5 -1.52 -2.53 -11.49
C ASN A 5 -0.02 -2.62 -11.26
N ASN A 6 0.79 -1.74 -11.83
CA ASN A 6 2.25 -1.80 -11.68
C ASN A 6 2.79 -0.61 -10.91
N VAL A 7 2.25 -0.40 -9.71
CA VAL A 7 3.06 0.22 -8.66
C VAL A 7 3.94 -0.93 -8.18
N GLU A 8 5.18 -0.96 -8.65
CA GLU A 8 6.19 -1.88 -8.15
C GLU A 8 6.13 -1.83 -6.63
N SER A 9 5.87 -2.98 -6.00
CA SER A 9 5.89 -3.02 -4.55
C SER A 9 7.30 -2.69 -4.09
N LEU A 10 7.43 -2.24 -2.85
CA LEU A 10 8.72 -1.90 -2.23
C LEU A 10 9.79 -3.00 -2.37
N PHE A 11 9.39 -4.24 -2.67
CA PHE A 11 10.25 -5.42 -2.78
C PHE A 11 10.18 -6.12 -4.15
N GLY A 12 9.62 -5.50 -5.20
CA GLY A 12 9.48 -6.12 -6.52
C GLY A 12 8.47 -7.29 -6.60
N VAL A 13 7.79 -7.61 -5.49
CA VAL A 13 6.78 -8.68 -5.41
C VAL A 13 5.40 -8.13 -5.80
N LYS A 14 4.58 -8.89 -6.55
CA LYS A 14 3.20 -8.46 -6.85
C LYS A 14 2.42 -8.23 -5.54
N PRO A 15 1.64 -7.14 -5.40
CA PRO A 15 0.96 -6.81 -4.14
C PRO A 15 0.06 -7.93 -3.58
N LYS A 16 -0.59 -8.71 -4.45
CA LYS A 16 -1.39 -9.88 -4.05
C LYS A 16 -0.53 -10.96 -3.37
N ILE A 17 0.64 -11.25 -3.92
CA ILE A 17 1.58 -12.23 -3.37
C ILE A 17 2.13 -11.72 -2.04
N ALA A 18 2.48 -10.44 -1.94
CA ALA A 18 2.95 -9.85 -0.69
C ALA A 18 1.91 -9.94 0.44
N VAL A 19 0.61 -9.72 0.14
CA VAL A 19 -0.46 -9.93 1.13
C VAL A 19 -0.59 -11.40 1.51
N LEU A 20 -0.54 -12.32 0.56
CA LEU A 20 -0.59 -13.76 0.83
C LEU A 20 0.57 -14.20 1.73
N LEU A 21 1.79 -13.75 1.42
CA LEU A 21 2.97 -13.98 2.25
C LEU A 21 2.83 -13.36 3.64
N GLY A 22 2.23 -12.17 3.74
CA GLY A 22 1.93 -11.53 5.02
C GLY A 22 1.00 -12.38 5.89
N PHE A 23 -0.10 -12.91 5.33
CA PHE A 23 -0.97 -13.83 6.06
C PHE A 23 -0.32 -15.18 6.36
N GLY A 24 0.50 -15.71 5.44
CA GLY A 24 1.27 -16.93 5.67
C GLY A 24 2.28 -16.78 6.80
N LEU A 25 2.98 -15.64 6.86
CA LEU A 25 3.90 -15.30 7.95
C LEU A 25 3.15 -15.10 9.27
N LEU A 26 1.98 -14.45 9.23
CA LEU A 26 1.14 -14.30 10.41
C LEU A 26 0.73 -15.68 10.97
N LEU A 27 0.27 -16.59 10.10
CA LEU A 27 -0.09 -17.95 10.47
C LEU A 27 1.12 -18.73 11.01
N LEU A 28 2.29 -18.58 10.40
CA LEU A 28 3.53 -19.20 10.87
C LEU A 28 3.88 -18.72 12.30
N ILE A 29 3.82 -17.41 12.55
CA ILE A 29 4.09 -16.85 13.88
C ILE A 29 3.07 -17.38 14.87
N VAL A 30 1.78 -17.39 14.54
CA VAL A 30 0.73 -17.99 15.40
C VAL A 30 1.02 -19.44 15.72
N MET A 31 1.42 -20.25 14.73
CA MET A 31 1.76 -21.66 14.97
C MET A 31 2.95 -21.79 15.91
N ILE A 32 4.00 -20.98 15.72
CA ILE A 32 5.17 -21.01 16.61
C ILE A 32 4.76 -20.59 18.03
N ASP A 33 3.99 -19.52 18.16
CA ASP A 33 3.55 -18.96 19.46
C ASP A 33 2.71 -20.00 20.22
N VAL A 34 1.74 -20.65 19.57
CA VAL A 34 0.88 -21.67 20.19
C VAL A 34 1.64 -22.95 20.57
N LEU A 35 2.66 -23.33 19.79
CA LEU A 35 3.49 -24.51 20.05
C LEU A 35 4.63 -24.24 21.05
N SER A 36 4.98 -22.97 21.27
CA SER A 36 6.07 -22.60 22.17
C SER A 36 5.65 -22.70 23.64
N PRO A 37 6.58 -23.03 24.55
CA PRO A 37 6.37 -22.88 25.98
C PRO A 37 6.04 -21.42 26.35
N ASP A 38 5.28 -21.22 27.43
CA ASP A 38 4.70 -19.92 27.82
C ASP A 38 5.75 -18.81 28.14
N ASP A 39 7.03 -19.18 28.28
CA ASP A 39 8.15 -18.27 28.53
C ASP A 39 8.59 -17.49 27.27
N TYR A 40 8.27 -18.00 26.07
CA TYR A 40 8.67 -17.36 24.81
C TYR A 40 7.53 -16.53 24.25
N ARG A 41 7.74 -15.21 24.15
CA ARG A 41 6.72 -14.28 23.65
C ARG A 41 7.17 -13.65 22.34
N LEU A 42 6.46 -13.97 21.26
CA LEU A 42 6.76 -13.46 19.92
C LEU A 42 5.89 -12.26 19.52
N VAL A 43 5.35 -11.52 20.50
CA VAL A 43 4.43 -10.38 20.30
C VAL A 43 4.94 -9.36 19.29
N LEU A 44 6.23 -9.00 19.35
CA LEU A 44 6.82 -8.04 18.41
C LEU A 44 6.85 -8.56 16.97
N LEU A 45 6.88 -9.88 16.76
CA LEU A 45 6.91 -10.45 15.41
C LEU A 45 5.61 -10.26 14.65
N TYR A 46 4.47 -10.09 15.34
CA TYR A 46 3.16 -9.83 14.72
C TYR A 46 3.09 -8.47 13.99
N LEU A 47 3.98 -7.54 14.34
CA LEU A 47 4.07 -6.21 13.70
C LEU A 47 4.48 -6.31 12.23
N PHE A 48 5.37 -7.25 11.88
CA PHE A 48 5.89 -7.41 10.53
C PHE A 48 4.83 -7.85 9.51
N PRO A 49 4.11 -8.97 9.70
CA PRO A 49 3.06 -9.37 8.77
C PRO A 49 1.92 -8.33 8.72
N ALA A 50 1.57 -7.71 9.85
CA ALA A 50 0.58 -6.64 9.89
C ALA A 50 1.00 -5.44 9.03
N ALA A 51 2.25 -5.00 9.13
CA ALA A 51 2.81 -3.93 8.30
C ALA A 51 2.86 -4.32 6.82
N ILE A 52 3.31 -5.53 6.48
CA ILE A 52 3.36 -6.04 5.10
C ILE A 52 1.96 -6.04 4.47
N ILE A 53 0.96 -6.54 5.19
CA ILE A 53 -0.43 -6.55 4.73
C ILE A 53 -0.94 -5.11 4.57
N ALA A 54 -0.70 -4.23 5.53
CA ALA A 54 -1.13 -2.82 5.45
C ALA A 54 -0.51 -2.08 4.25
N LEU A 55 0.78 -2.28 4.00
CA LEU A 55 1.50 -1.72 2.84
C LEU A 55 0.92 -2.23 1.51
N ASN A 56 0.60 -3.53 1.41
CA ASN A 56 0.31 -4.19 0.13
C ASN A 56 -1.17 -4.47 -0.16
N ALA A 57 -2.06 -4.43 0.84
CA ALA A 57 -3.50 -4.64 0.67
C ALA A 57 -4.22 -3.50 -0.09
N LYS A 58 -4.88 -3.84 -1.20
CA LYS A 58 -5.78 -2.90 -1.90
C LYS A 58 -7.05 -2.62 -1.10
N SER A 59 -7.60 -3.62 -0.42
CA SER A 59 -8.85 -3.55 0.34
C SER A 59 -8.60 -3.26 1.82
N MET A 60 -9.34 -2.31 2.39
CA MET A 60 -9.31 -2.02 3.83
C MET A 60 -9.79 -3.21 4.68
N LYS A 61 -10.67 -4.06 4.12
CA LYS A 61 -11.17 -5.26 4.82
C LYS A 61 -10.04 -6.22 5.21
N MET A 62 -9.04 -6.40 4.33
CA MET A 62 -7.88 -7.25 4.62
C MET A 62 -7.00 -6.67 5.73
N VAL A 63 -6.86 -5.35 5.77
CA VAL A 63 -6.09 -4.64 6.80
C VAL A 63 -6.78 -4.81 8.17
N ILE A 64 -8.10 -4.63 8.21
CA ILE A 64 -8.89 -4.81 9.44
C ILE A 64 -8.84 -6.28 9.90
N ALA A 65 -8.97 -7.23 8.98
CA ALA A 65 -8.85 -8.66 9.31
C ALA A 65 -7.48 -8.98 9.93
N ALA A 66 -6.39 -8.48 9.33
CA ALA A 66 -5.05 -8.67 9.88
C ALA A 66 -4.87 -8.03 11.26
N LEU A 67 -5.42 -6.83 11.48
CA LEU A 67 -5.40 -6.16 12.78
C LEU A 67 -6.12 -6.99 13.85
N ILE A 68 -7.32 -7.49 13.53
CA ILE A 68 -8.11 -8.33 14.44
C ILE A 68 -7.33 -9.60 14.78
N ILE A 69 -6.82 -10.32 13.77
CA ILE A 69 -6.09 -11.57 13.99
C ILE A 69 -4.83 -11.31 14.83
N ALA A 70 -4.03 -10.29 14.49
CA ALA A 70 -2.84 -9.95 15.26
C ALA A 70 -3.19 -9.62 16.72
N THR A 71 -4.20 -8.76 16.95
CA THR A 71 -4.62 -8.38 18.31
C THR A 71 -5.13 -9.58 19.12
N LEU A 72 -5.89 -10.48 18.49
CA LEU A 72 -6.39 -11.68 19.17
C LEU A 72 -5.24 -12.61 19.59
N PHE A 73 -4.30 -12.88 18.68
CA PHE A 73 -3.23 -13.84 18.94
C PHE A 73 -2.10 -13.28 19.80
N GLU A 74 -1.79 -11.98 19.71
CA GLU A 74 -0.88 -11.29 20.65
C GLU A 74 -1.32 -11.41 22.12
N ASN A 75 -2.61 -11.69 22.35
CA ASN A 75 -3.24 -11.76 23.67
C ASN A 75 -3.86 -13.14 23.96
N TYR A 76 -3.64 -14.13 23.11
CA TYR A 76 -4.23 -15.47 23.24
C TYR A 76 -3.87 -16.15 24.58
N PHE A 77 -2.62 -16.00 25.03
CA PHE A 77 -2.14 -16.58 26.28
C PHE A 77 -2.91 -16.14 27.53
N LEU A 78 -3.50 -14.94 27.52
CA LEU A 78 -4.33 -14.47 28.65
C LEU A 78 -5.56 -15.36 28.87
N PHE A 79 -5.96 -16.12 27.86
CA PHE A 79 -7.12 -17.02 27.90
C PHE A 79 -6.73 -18.50 28.08
N ARG A 80 -5.44 -18.82 28.24
CA ARG A 80 -4.97 -20.20 28.50
C ARG A 80 -5.12 -20.54 29.99
N ASP A 81 -5.57 -21.76 30.28
CA ASP A 81 -5.81 -22.25 31.64
C ASP A 81 -4.58 -22.03 32.54
N GLY A 82 -4.78 -21.40 33.70
CA GLY A 82 -3.72 -21.07 34.68
C GLY A 82 -3.36 -19.58 34.78
N TYR A 83 -3.71 -18.76 33.78
CA TYR A 83 -3.47 -17.30 33.80
C TYR A 83 -4.72 -16.47 34.21
N PHE A 84 -5.89 -17.08 34.29
CA PHE A 84 -7.12 -16.46 34.78
C PHE A 84 -7.48 -17.02 36.17
N PRO A 85 -7.80 -16.22 37.22
CA PRO A 85 -8.02 -14.77 37.26
C PRO A 85 -6.89 -13.98 37.95
N PHE A 86 -5.76 -14.60 38.35
CA PHE A 86 -4.73 -13.94 39.14
C PHE A 86 -4.00 -12.79 38.42
N TYR A 87 -4.10 -12.71 37.09
CA TYR A 87 -3.31 -11.77 36.27
C TYR A 87 -4.13 -10.68 35.57
N PHE A 88 -5.45 -10.60 35.75
CA PHE A 88 -6.27 -9.50 35.20
C PHE A 88 -6.09 -8.21 36.02
N THR A 89 -4.85 -7.76 36.11
CA THR A 89 -4.43 -6.54 36.78
C THR A 89 -4.54 -5.37 35.82
N THR A 90 -4.56 -4.15 36.36
CA THR A 90 -4.47 -2.92 35.55
C THR A 90 -3.27 -2.94 34.59
N ILE A 91 -2.18 -3.62 34.96
CA ILE A 91 -0.97 -3.76 34.13
C ILE A 91 -1.26 -4.53 32.84
N GLU A 92 -2.01 -5.62 32.89
CA GLU A 92 -2.32 -6.40 31.68
C GLU A 92 -3.28 -5.66 30.74
N ILE A 93 -4.26 -4.93 31.28
CA ILE A 93 -5.13 -4.06 30.48
C ILE A 93 -4.30 -3.00 29.76
N LEU A 94 -3.33 -2.38 30.45
CA LEU A 94 -2.41 -1.43 29.84
C LEU A 94 -1.52 -2.10 28.79
N ASN A 95 -1.03 -3.32 29.01
CA ASN A 95 -0.25 -4.07 28.03
C ASN A 95 -1.03 -4.36 26.75
N ILE A 96 -2.27 -4.85 26.87
CA ILE A 96 -3.16 -5.09 25.71
C ILE A 96 -3.36 -3.78 24.95
N LEU A 97 -3.65 -2.69 25.66
CA LEU A 97 -3.88 -1.38 25.05
C LEU A 97 -2.63 -0.87 24.32
N ILE A 98 -1.46 -0.95 24.94
CA ILE A 98 -0.18 -0.51 24.35
C ILE A 98 0.13 -1.33 23.09
N ARG A 99 -0.02 -2.65 23.14
CA ARG A 99 0.20 -3.54 21.99
C ARG A 99 -0.75 -3.22 20.85
N PHE A 100 -2.05 -3.12 21.15
CA PHE A 100 -3.06 -2.74 20.17
C PHE A 100 -2.75 -1.39 19.51
N LEU A 101 -2.41 -0.37 20.30
CA LEU A 101 -2.06 0.96 19.78
C LEU A 101 -0.78 0.92 18.95
N ALA A 102 0.23 0.14 19.34
CA ALA A 102 1.47 -0.03 18.58
C ALA A 102 1.20 -0.68 17.21
N THR A 103 0.46 -1.79 17.19
CA THR A 103 0.07 -2.48 15.95
C THR A 103 -0.78 -1.56 15.06
N LEU A 104 -1.75 -0.86 15.63
CA LEU A 104 -2.58 0.12 14.91
C LEU A 104 -1.74 1.25 14.31
N LEU A 105 -0.81 1.82 15.08
CA LEU A 105 0.08 2.89 14.62
C LEU A 105 0.94 2.43 13.45
N ILE A 106 1.55 1.25 13.55
CA ILE A 106 2.38 0.68 12.48
C ILE A 106 1.58 0.43 11.21
N MET A 107 0.38 -0.14 11.33
CA MET A 107 -0.50 -0.33 10.18
C MET A 107 -0.97 1.00 9.59
N TRP A 108 -1.22 2.02 10.42
CA TRP A 108 -1.57 3.36 9.95
C TRP A 108 -0.42 4.02 9.20
N LEU A 109 0.81 3.97 9.72
CA LEU A 109 2.02 4.47 9.07
C LEU A 109 2.25 3.76 7.73
N ALA A 110 2.13 2.43 7.70
CA ALA A 110 2.19 1.63 6.48
C ALA A 110 1.15 2.07 5.44
N ARG A 111 -0.10 2.32 5.85
CA ARG A 111 -1.15 2.81 4.95
C ARG A 111 -0.87 4.22 4.46
N SER A 112 -0.37 5.10 5.32
CA SER A 112 0.00 6.46 4.96
C SER A 112 1.12 6.45 3.91
N LEU A 113 2.17 5.65 4.15
CA LEU A 113 3.28 5.48 3.21
C LEU A 113 2.79 5.00 1.84
N ARG A 114 1.94 3.96 1.82
CA ARG A 114 1.35 3.47 0.57
C ARG A 114 0.56 4.56 -0.16
N ARG A 115 -0.27 5.33 0.55
CA ARG A 115 -1.06 6.42 -0.06
C ARG A 115 -0.16 7.50 -0.65
N SER A 116 0.89 7.88 0.07
CA SER A 116 1.89 8.85 -0.41
C SER A 116 2.61 8.33 -1.66
N GLN A 117 3.03 7.07 -1.68
CA GLN A 117 3.65 6.44 -2.85
C GLN A 117 2.71 6.41 -4.06
N LEU A 118 1.43 6.05 -3.86
CA LEU A 118 0.43 6.07 -4.92
C LEU A 118 0.20 7.48 -5.46
N ARG A 119 0.17 8.49 -4.58
CA ARG A 119 0.01 9.90 -4.97
C ARG A 119 1.21 10.40 -5.75
N VAL A 120 2.44 10.12 -5.29
CA VAL A 120 3.67 10.48 -6.00
C VAL A 120 3.71 9.83 -7.38
N ASN A 121 3.38 8.54 -7.48
CA ASN A 121 3.32 7.84 -8.77
C ASN A 121 2.27 8.44 -9.71
N LEU A 122 1.12 8.88 -9.18
CA LEU A 122 0.11 9.55 -9.99
C LEU A 122 0.66 10.88 -10.52
N LEU A 123 1.16 11.75 -9.62
CA LEU A 123 1.70 13.06 -9.98
C LEU A 123 2.90 12.99 -10.93
N ALA A 124 3.77 11.98 -10.79
CA ALA A 124 4.92 11.78 -11.67
C ALA A 124 4.53 11.34 -13.09
N ASN A 125 3.33 10.77 -13.25
CA ASN A 125 2.87 10.22 -14.51
C ASN A 125 1.75 11.04 -15.16
N THR A 126 1.19 12.04 -14.47
CA THR A 126 0.16 12.93 -15.02
C THR A 126 0.71 14.33 -15.31
N ASP A 127 0.22 14.95 -16.38
CA ASP A 127 0.43 16.37 -16.65
C ASP A 127 -0.43 17.23 -15.72
N SER A 128 0.17 18.26 -15.12
CA SER A 128 -0.50 19.07 -14.10
C SER A 128 -1.60 19.98 -14.65
N LEU A 129 -1.52 20.36 -15.92
CA LEU A 129 -2.48 21.26 -16.55
C LEU A 129 -3.75 20.52 -16.99
N THR A 130 -3.58 19.30 -17.49
CA THR A 130 -4.67 18.52 -18.11
C THR A 130 -5.16 17.35 -17.25
N GLY A 131 -4.37 16.90 -16.27
CA GLY A 131 -4.63 15.67 -15.51
C GLY A 131 -4.50 14.39 -16.34
N LEU A 132 -4.17 14.49 -17.63
CA LEU A 132 -3.93 13.36 -18.52
C LEU A 132 -2.57 12.74 -18.21
N TRP A 133 -2.35 11.51 -18.67
CA TRP A 133 -1.03 10.90 -18.63
C TRP A 133 -0.02 11.76 -19.39
N ASN A 134 1.11 12.04 -18.77
CA ASN A 134 2.15 12.83 -19.38
C ASN A 134 2.84 12.06 -20.52
N ARG A 135 3.60 12.80 -21.33
CA ARG A 135 4.31 12.26 -22.49
C ARG A 135 5.26 11.11 -22.12
N ARG A 136 5.87 11.15 -20.93
CA ARG A 136 6.78 10.10 -20.44
C ARG A 136 6.01 8.79 -20.22
N TRP A 137 4.87 8.84 -19.55
CA TRP A 137 4.04 7.67 -19.32
C TRP A 137 3.47 7.10 -20.63
N ALA A 138 3.03 7.96 -21.54
CA ALA A 138 2.55 7.54 -22.87
C ALA A 138 3.61 6.76 -23.65
N ARG A 139 4.88 7.22 -23.64
CA ARG A 139 6.00 6.52 -24.28
C ARG A 139 6.20 5.12 -23.68
N VAL A 140 6.28 5.02 -22.35
CA VAL A 140 6.47 3.73 -21.66
C VAL A 140 5.35 2.75 -22.01
N MET A 141 4.11 3.21 -22.04
CA MET A 141 2.96 2.36 -22.39
C MET A 141 2.97 1.90 -23.85
N ILE A 142 3.39 2.77 -24.78
CA ILE A 142 3.53 2.41 -26.20
C ILE A 142 4.64 1.37 -26.38
N GLU A 143 5.81 1.56 -25.76
CA GLU A 143 6.92 0.59 -25.80
C GLU A 143 6.50 -0.77 -25.23
N GLN A 144 5.79 -0.79 -24.09
CA GLN A 144 5.24 -2.02 -23.51
C GLN A 144 4.15 -2.68 -24.36
N ALA A 145 3.41 -1.91 -25.15
CA ALA A 145 2.42 -2.44 -26.08
C ALA A 145 3.13 -3.09 -27.27
N ILE A 146 4.09 -2.41 -27.89
CA ILE A 146 4.88 -2.95 -29.01
C ILE A 146 5.54 -4.29 -28.61
N ALA A 147 6.22 -4.34 -27.46
CA ALA A 147 6.87 -5.56 -26.98
C ALA A 147 5.90 -6.75 -26.78
N ARG A 148 4.67 -6.49 -26.32
CA ARG A 148 3.64 -7.53 -26.16
C ARG A 148 3.07 -8.01 -27.49
N LEU A 149 2.93 -7.10 -28.45
CA LEU A 149 2.34 -7.38 -29.75
C LEU A 149 3.32 -8.12 -30.67
N GLU A 150 4.63 -7.92 -30.50
CA GLU A 150 5.66 -8.72 -31.15
C GLU A 150 5.56 -10.21 -30.79
N GLU A 151 5.22 -10.54 -29.54
CA GLU A 151 4.95 -11.93 -29.12
C GLU A 151 3.59 -12.44 -29.60
N ALA A 152 2.54 -11.61 -29.58
CA ALA A 152 1.16 -12.05 -29.84
C ALA A 152 0.69 -11.92 -31.30
N ARG A 153 1.45 -11.26 -32.19
CA ARG A 153 1.05 -10.88 -33.57
C ARG A 153 -0.26 -10.10 -33.67
N GLU A 154 -0.58 -9.33 -32.64
CA GLU A 154 -1.75 -8.46 -32.63
C GLU A 154 -1.42 -7.06 -33.19
N VAL A 155 -2.42 -6.33 -33.66
CA VAL A 155 -2.28 -4.95 -34.17
C VAL A 155 -2.84 -3.95 -33.18
N PHE A 156 -2.20 -2.78 -33.08
CA PHE A 156 -2.71 -1.64 -32.31
C PHE A 156 -2.64 -0.35 -33.12
N SER A 157 -3.38 0.66 -32.67
CA SER A 157 -3.40 1.99 -33.28
C SER A 157 -3.08 3.05 -32.23
N VAL A 158 -2.39 4.10 -32.66
CA VAL A 158 -2.09 5.29 -31.85
C VAL A 158 -2.70 6.50 -32.56
N ALA A 159 -3.58 7.22 -31.86
CA ALA A 159 -4.11 8.49 -32.34
C ALA A 159 -3.32 9.64 -31.69
N LEU A 160 -2.74 10.50 -32.52
CA LEU A 160 -2.18 11.78 -32.09
C LEU A 160 -3.22 12.87 -32.39
N ILE A 161 -3.66 13.59 -31.36
CA ILE A 161 -4.64 14.66 -31.48
C ILE A 161 -3.91 15.97 -31.15
N ASP A 162 -3.88 16.88 -32.11
CA ASP A 162 -3.37 18.24 -31.92
C ASP A 162 -4.53 19.23 -31.88
N VAL A 163 -4.44 20.21 -30.99
CA VAL A 163 -5.47 21.26 -30.86
C VAL A 163 -5.01 22.47 -31.67
N ASN A 164 -5.63 22.64 -32.84
CA ASN A 164 -5.39 23.81 -33.68
C ASN A 164 -5.84 25.09 -32.97
N ASP A 165 -5.18 26.22 -33.24
CA ASP A 165 -5.49 27.57 -32.71
C ASP A 165 -5.31 27.82 -31.20
N PHE A 166 -4.60 26.94 -30.46
CA PHE A 166 -4.34 27.13 -29.02
C PHE A 166 -3.72 28.50 -28.65
N LYS A 167 -2.87 29.06 -29.53
CA LYS A 167 -2.25 30.39 -29.35
C LYS A 167 -3.26 31.54 -29.35
N LYS A 168 -4.37 31.44 -30.11
CA LYS A 168 -5.38 32.52 -30.18
C LYS A 168 -6.19 32.64 -28.88
N LEU A 169 -6.31 31.55 -28.12
CA LEU A 169 -6.99 31.53 -26.82
C LEU A 169 -6.10 32.04 -25.68
N MET A 170 -4.79 31.80 -25.75
CA MET A 170 -3.84 32.35 -24.77
C MET A 170 -3.55 33.85 -24.96
N MET A 171 -3.83 34.41 -26.14
CA MET A 171 -3.55 35.81 -26.49
C MET A 171 -4.56 36.83 -25.91
N PHE A 172 -5.11 36.55 -24.72
CA PHE A 172 -5.99 37.47 -23.98
C PHE A 172 -5.45 37.88 -22.59
N GLU A 173 -4.27 37.39 -22.18
CA GLU A 173 -3.61 37.80 -20.92
C GLU A 173 -2.21 38.40 -21.13
N ASP A 174 -2.00 39.10 -22.24
CA ASP A 174 -0.76 39.82 -22.49
C ASP A 174 -0.77 41.23 -21.86
N ILE A 175 -0.82 41.28 -20.52
CA ILE A 175 -0.15 42.33 -19.73
C ILE A 175 1.36 42.03 -19.77
N TRP A 176 1.98 42.19 -20.95
CA TRP A 176 3.43 41.99 -21.17
C TRP A 176 4.28 43.22 -20.84
N TRP A 177 3.78 44.18 -20.06
CA TRP A 177 4.44 45.48 -19.91
C TRP A 177 5.12 45.79 -18.57
N VAL A 178 5.17 44.89 -17.57
CA VAL A 178 5.62 45.31 -16.22
C VAL A 178 6.95 44.72 -15.72
N ILE A 179 7.65 43.85 -16.46
CA ILE A 179 9.01 43.42 -16.03
C ILE A 179 10.05 43.65 -17.13
N LYS A 180 10.25 44.93 -17.42
CA LYS A 180 11.56 45.49 -17.78
C LYS A 180 11.81 46.69 -16.86
N LEU A 181 12.45 46.42 -15.72
CA LEU A 181 13.35 47.34 -15.04
C LEU A 181 14.56 46.52 -14.58
#